data_AF-A0A7W7QW86-F1
#
_entry.id   AF-A0A7W7QW86-F1
#
_cell.length_a   1.000
_cell.length_b   1.000
_cell.length_c   1.000
_cell.angle_alpha   90.00
_cell.angle_beta   90.00
_cell.angle_gamma   90.00
#
_symmetry.space_group_name_H-M   'P 1'
#
loop_
_entity.id
_entity.type
_entity.pdbx_description
1 polymer ?
#
loop_
_entity_poly.entity_id
_entity_poly.type
_entity_poly.pdbx_seq_one_letter_code
_entity_poly.pdbx_strand_id
1 'polypeptide(L)'
;MKSVLYEGQAVAAALAQSLGQQVQVTPVLAIHGTRMPLLRVTKVSGVPLLQAPQVRGWIGRQPARLSAAEVATIAAAADRVLPPYTAS
;
A
#
# COMPACT_ATOMS: atom_id res chain seq x y z
N MET A 1 -14.62 -12.16 -3.67
CA MET A 1 -13.54 -11.15 -3.76
C MET A 1 -13.19 -10.72 -2.34
N LYS A 2 -11.93 -10.88 -1.90
CA LYS A 2 -11.49 -10.43 -0.57
C LYS A 2 -11.43 -8.90 -0.55
N SER A 3 -11.70 -8.27 0.59
CA SER A 3 -11.67 -6.81 0.69
C SER A 3 -10.23 -6.30 0.69
N VAL A 4 -10.01 -5.08 0.23
CA VAL A 4 -8.69 -4.42 0.24
C VAL A 4 -8.11 -4.31 1.66
N LEU A 5 -8.99 -4.18 2.66
CA LEU A 5 -8.60 -4.18 4.07
C LEU A 5 -8.10 -5.56 4.53
N TYR A 6 -8.76 -6.63 4.09
CA TYR A 6 -8.32 -8.00 4.37
C TYR A 6 -6.93 -8.26 3.77
N GLU A 7 -6.71 -7.87 2.50
CA GLU A 7 -5.40 -8.02 1.85
C GLU A 7 -4.31 -7.19 2.56
N GLY A 8 -4.63 -5.96 2.98
CA GLY A 8 -3.71 -5.13 3.77
C GLY A 8 -3.31 -5.78 5.10
N GLN A 9 -4.25 -6.44 5.78
CA GLN A 9 -3.98 -7.19 7.01
C GLN A 9 -3.13 -8.44 6.75
N ALA A 10 -3.39 -9.16 5.65
CA ALA A 10 -2.60 -10.32 5.27
C ALA A 10 -1.14 -9.93 4.95
N VAL A 11 -0.92 -8.82 4.25
CA VAL A 11 0.42 -8.28 4.00
C VAL A 11 1.11 -7.89 5.31
N ALA A 12 0.40 -7.22 6.22
CA ALA A 12 0.96 -6.84 7.52
C ALA A 12 1.40 -8.07 8.32
N ALA A 13 0.58 -9.12 8.35
CA ALA A 13 0.89 -10.38 9.04
C ALA A 13 2.12 -11.09 8.43
N ALA A 14 2.18 -11.17 7.09
CA ALA A 14 3.29 -11.80 6.38
C ALA A 14 4.62 -11.07 6.61
N LEU A 15 4.61 -9.74 6.51
CA LEU A 15 5.79 -8.92 6.79
C LEU A 15 6.21 -9.01 8.26
N ALA A 16 5.25 -9.00 9.18
CA ALA A 16 5.55 -9.09 10.60
C ALA A 16 6.19 -10.42 10.97
N GLN A 17 5.70 -11.52 10.41
CA GLN A 17 6.30 -12.84 10.58
C GLN A 17 7.73 -12.89 10.02
N SER A 18 7.96 -12.29 8.84
CA SER A 18 9.29 -12.29 8.22
C SER A 18 10.31 -11.38 8.94
N LEU A 19 9.87 -10.31 9.57
CA LEU A 19 10.74 -9.30 10.18
C LEU A 19 10.87 -9.46 11.70
N GLY A 20 10.02 -10.28 12.33
CA GLY A 20 9.99 -10.44 13.79
C GLY A 20 9.45 -9.21 14.53
N GLN A 21 8.81 -8.27 13.83
CA GLN A 21 8.27 -7.03 14.39
C GLN A 21 7.00 -6.59 13.66
N GLN A 22 6.14 -5.82 14.33
CA GLN A 22 4.91 -5.33 13.73
C GLN A 22 5.19 -4.31 12.61
N VAL A 23 4.49 -4.45 11.48
CA VAL A 23 4.58 -3.53 10.34
C VAL A 23 3.22 -2.88 10.10
N GLN A 24 3.19 -1.55 10.10
CA GLN A 24 1.99 -0.81 9.73
C GLN A 24 1.83 -0.78 8.21
N VAL A 25 0.75 -1.36 7.71
CA VAL A 25 0.40 -1.34 6.28
C VAL A 25 -0.81 -0.42 6.08
N THR A 26 -0.67 0.54 5.17
CA THR A 26 -1.79 1.40 4.73
C THR A 26 -2.16 1.02 3.31
N PRO A 27 -3.30 0.35 3.08
CA PRO A 27 -3.76 0.07 1.73
C PRO A 27 -4.23 1.36 1.05
N VAL A 28 -4.06 1.44 -0.26
CA VAL A 28 -4.51 2.56 -1.11
C VAL A 28 -5.01 2.00 -2.43
N LEU A 29 -6.12 2.55 -2.94
CA LEU A 29 -6.63 2.24 -4.27
C LEU A 29 -6.18 3.30 -5.27
N ALA A 30 -5.39 2.88 -6.27
CA ALA A 30 -4.97 3.74 -7.37
C ALA A 30 -5.81 3.44 -8.63
N ILE A 31 -6.50 4.46 -9.14
CA ILE A 31 -7.28 4.36 -10.38
C ILE A 31 -6.41 4.81 -11.56
N HIS A 32 -6.37 3.97 -12.59
CA HIS A 32 -5.81 4.30 -13.90
C HIS A 32 -6.97 4.59 -14.88
N GLY A 33 -6.92 5.71 -15.59
CA GLY A 33 -7.93 6.07 -16.60
C GLY A 33 -8.29 7.56 -16.61
N THR A 34 -8.87 8.03 -17.71
CA THR A 34 -9.15 9.45 -17.97
C THR A 34 -10.43 9.99 -17.31
N ARG A 35 -11.29 9.10 -16.80
CA ARG A 35 -12.61 9.48 -16.25
C ARG A 35 -12.82 8.87 -14.88
N MET A 36 -12.19 9.44 -13.87
CA MET A 36 -12.81 9.41 -12.55
C MET A 36 -13.94 10.45 -12.60
N PRO A 37 -15.20 10.08 -12.33
CA PRO A 37 -16.21 11.08 -12.10
C PRO A 37 -15.69 11.96 -10.96
N LEU A 38 -15.86 13.28 -11.05
CA LEU A 38 -15.55 14.27 -10.00
C LEU A 38 -16.35 14.05 -8.69
N LEU A 39 -16.84 12.84 -8.46
CA LEU A 39 -17.33 12.35 -7.19
C LEU A 39 -16.26 12.68 -6.15
N ARG A 40 -16.66 13.50 -5.18
CA ARG A 40 -15.92 13.93 -3.98
C ARG A 40 -15.47 12.76 -3.08
N VAL A 41 -15.49 11.54 -3.59
CA VAL A 41 -15.16 10.29 -2.91
C VAL A 41 -13.65 10.18 -2.83
N THR A 42 -13.13 10.52 -1.65
CA THR A 42 -11.70 10.41 -1.32
C THR A 42 -11.33 9.04 -0.74
N LYS A 43 -12.33 8.23 -0.40
CA LYS A 43 -12.17 6.90 0.21
C LYS A 43 -13.27 5.93 -0.22
N VAL A 44 -12.93 4.66 -0.34
CA VAL A 44 -13.88 3.54 -0.52
C VAL A 44 -13.71 2.60 0.67
N SER A 45 -14.77 2.40 1.46
CA SER A 45 -14.71 1.58 2.68
C SER A 45 -13.54 1.98 3.62
N GLY A 46 -13.26 3.28 3.74
CA GLY A 46 -12.16 3.81 4.55
C GLY A 46 -10.78 3.79 3.89
N VAL A 47 -10.61 3.12 2.75
CA VAL A 47 -9.35 3.05 1.99
C VAL A 47 -9.21 4.30 1.10
N PRO A 48 -8.10 5.04 1.16
CA PRO A 48 -7.85 6.17 0.27
C PRO A 48 -7.96 5.78 -1.21
N LEU A 49 -8.70 6.59 -1.97
CA LEU A 49 -8.85 6.45 -3.41
C LEU A 49 -8.09 7.59 -4.10
N LEU A 50 -7.12 7.25 -4.92
CA LEU A 50 -6.22 8.20 -5.59
C LEU A 50 -6.21 7.99 -7.10
N GLN A 51 -6.06 9.08 -7.86
CA GLN A 51 -5.61 8.97 -9.25
C GLN A 51 -4.16 8.47 -9.27
N ALA A 52 -3.80 7.63 -10.24
CA ALA A 52 -2.44 7.08 -10.34
C ALA A 52 -1.32 8.16 -10.25
N PRO A 53 -1.43 9.34 -10.92
CA PRO A 53 -0.42 10.39 -10.77
C PRO A 53 -0.31 10.99 -9.36
N GLN A 54 -1.37 10.91 -8.55
CA GLN A 54 -1.39 11.46 -7.19
C GLN A 54 -0.69 10.56 -6.17
N VAL A 55 -0.50 9.26 -6.47
CA VAL A 55 0.08 8.28 -5.54
C VAL A 55 1.46 8.71 -5.07
N ARG A 56 2.34 9.11 -6.00
CA ARG A 56 3.71 9.56 -5.66
C ARG A 56 3.70 10.75 -4.70
N GLY A 57 2.89 11.76 -5.00
CA GLY A 57 2.75 12.94 -4.14
C GLY A 57 2.11 12.61 -2.78
N TRP A 58 1.20 11.64 -2.73
CA TRP A 58 0.60 11.17 -1.49
C TRP A 58 1.61 10.41 -0.61
N ILE A 59 2.45 9.54 -1.19
CA ILE A 59 3.54 8.85 -0.48
C ILE A 59 4.49 9.87 0.14
N GLY A 60 4.94 10.86 -0.64
CA GLY A 60 5.87 11.90 -0.17
C GLY A 60 5.33 12.80 0.93
N ARG A 61 4.00 12.84 1.15
CA ARG A 61 3.36 13.58 2.25
C ARG A 61 3.15 12.73 3.52
N GLN A 62 3.44 11.43 3.48
CA GLN A 62 3.36 10.62 4.68
C GLN A 62 4.48 11.00 5.65
N PRO A 63 4.25 10.93 6.97
CA PRO A 63 5.31 11.17 7.94
C PRO A 63 6.50 10.26 7.68
N ALA A 64 7.69 10.83 7.49
CA ALA A 64 8.92 10.07 7.34
C ALA A 64 9.29 9.45 8.71
N ARG A 65 8.88 8.21 8.92
CA ARG A 65 9.09 7.47 10.18
C ARG A 65 10.16 6.39 10.09
N LEU A 66 10.66 6.11 8.89
CA LEU A 66 11.60 5.02 8.62
C LEU A 66 12.87 5.57 7.99
N SER A 67 14.00 5.06 8.46
CA SER A 67 15.32 5.24 7.85
C SER A 67 15.43 4.48 6.52
N ALA A 68 16.41 4.86 5.69
CA ALA A 68 16.69 4.14 4.45
C ALA A 68 17.02 2.65 4.68
N ALA A 69 17.69 2.32 5.78
CA ALA A 69 18.03 0.94 6.14
C ALA A 69 16.78 0.12 6.50
N GLU A 70 15.83 0.71 7.24
CA GLU A 70 14.55 0.06 7.56
C GLU A 70 13.71 -0.16 6.30
N VAL A 71 13.67 0.84 5.40
CA VAL A 71 13.00 0.70 4.10
C VAL A 71 13.59 -0.45 3.28
N ALA A 72 14.92 -0.53 3.17
CA ALA A 72 15.59 -1.60 2.45
C ALA A 72 15.30 -2.99 3.06
N THR A 73 15.27 -3.07 4.38
CA THR A 73 14.95 -4.31 5.11
C THR A 73 13.51 -4.76 4.85
N ILE A 74 12.55 -3.82 4.88
CA ILE A 74 11.14 -4.11 4.58
C ILE A 74 10.98 -4.53 3.12
N ALA A 75 11.65 -3.87 2.18
CA ALA A 75 11.60 -4.22 0.77
C ALA A 75 12.11 -5.65 0.53
N ALA A 76 13.25 -6.02 1.10
CA ALA A 76 13.80 -7.37 0.97
C ALA A 76 12.93 -8.45 1.64
N ALA A 77 12.18 -8.12 2.69
CA ALA A 77 11.17 -9.02 3.25
C ALA A 77 9.97 -9.15 2.32
N ALA A 78 9.47 -8.04 1.77
CA ALA A 78 8.35 -8.02 0.83
C ALA A 78 8.63 -8.88 -0.41
N ASP A 79 9.83 -8.77 -0.99
CA ASP A 79 10.25 -9.57 -2.16
C ASP A 79 10.25 -11.08 -1.90
N ARG A 80 10.44 -11.50 -0.64
CA ARG A 80 10.46 -12.91 -0.25
C ARG A 80 9.06 -13.46 0.03
N VAL A 81 8.16 -12.65 0.57
CA VAL A 81 6.87 -13.12 1.13
C VAL A 81 5.65 -12.74 0.30
N LEU A 82 5.76 -11.72 -0.55
CA LEU A 82 4.65 -11.27 -1.39
C LEU A 82 4.78 -11.88 -2.79
N PRO A 83 3.65 -12.21 -3.44
CA PRO A 83 3.68 -12.65 -4.83
C PRO A 83 4.27 -11.54 -5.71
N PRO A 84 4.96 -11.91 -6.81
CA PRO A 84 5.47 -10.92 -7.74
C PRO A 84 4.33 -10.08 -8.31
N TYR A 85 4.60 -8.78 -8.52
CA TYR A 85 3.68 -7.91 -9.22
C TYR A 85 3.56 -8.38 -10.67
N THR A 86 2.55 -9.18 -10.95
CA THR A 86 2.20 -9.58 -12.31
C THR A 86 1.40 -8.44 -12.92
N ALA A 87 2.03 -7.69 -13.84
CA ALA A 87 1.33 -6.72 -14.66
C ALA A 87 0.23 -7.48 -15.44
N SER A 88 -1.02 -7.18 -15.11
CA SER A 88 -2.20 -7.61 -15.88
C SER A 88 -2.52 -6.54 -16.92
#